data_AF-A0A914RF08-F1
#
_entry.id   AF-A0A914RF08-F1
#
_cell.length_a   1.000
_cell.length_b   1.000
_cell.length_c   1.000
_cell.angle_alpha   90.00
_cell.angle_beta   90.00
_cell.angle_gamma   90.00
#
_symmetry.space_group_name_H-M   'P 1'
#
loop_
_entity.id
_entity.type
_entity.pdbx_description
1 polymer ?
#
loop_
_entity_poly.entity_id
_entity_poly.type
_entity_poly.pdbx_seq_one_letter_code
_entity_poly.pdbx_strand_id
1 'polypeptide(L)'
;MIALSCDSVESHREWIPDICAYCKAACGDYIKECCAMYNISENSVCWVCMCEVILQVFVIGPERTLKLSILYPATTGRNFELAAFHYPPNLPSAGDCCVVSPSMSDEAAKVTFGSDMKIVKLPSGKHYLRMVPHPK
;
A
#
# COMPACT_ATOMS: atom_id res chain seq x y z
N MET A 1 -5.17 6.95 8.05
CA MET A 1 -5.39 5.50 8.24
C MET A 1 -6.59 5.31 9.13
N ILE A 2 -7.35 4.23 8.92
CA ILE A 2 -8.48 3.86 9.78
C ILE A 2 -8.32 2.40 10.23
N ALA A 3 -8.62 2.14 11.51
CA ALA A 3 -8.64 0.81 12.09
C ALA A 3 -10.07 0.44 12.49
N LEU A 4 -10.39 -0.85 12.39
CA LEU A 4 -11.70 -1.42 12.64
C LEU A 4 -11.51 -2.75 13.37
N SER A 5 -12.30 -3.01 14.41
CA SER A 5 -12.46 -4.33 15.01
C SER A 5 -13.93 -4.61 15.34
N CYS A 6 -14.23 -5.84 15.77
CA CYS A 6 -15.57 -6.23 16.21
C CYS A 6 -15.90 -5.82 17.66
N ASP A 7 -15.00 -5.11 18.34
CA ASP A 7 -15.20 -4.67 19.72
C ASP A 7 -16.09 -3.41 19.81
N SER A 8 -16.61 -3.13 21.01
CA SER A 8 -17.38 -1.92 21.26
C SER A 8 -16.52 -0.65 21.22
N VAL A 9 -17.17 0.49 20.99
CA VAL A 9 -16.51 1.81 21.03
C VAL A 9 -15.94 2.10 22.42
N GLU A 10 -16.62 1.64 23.47
CA GLU A 10 -16.15 1.74 24.85
C GLU A 10 -14.84 0.98 25.05
N SER A 11 -14.75 -0.25 24.55
CA SER A 11 -13.51 -1.05 24.58
C SER A 11 -12.36 -0.35 23.85
N HIS A 12 -12.63 0.24 22.68
CA HIS A 12 -11.63 1.04 21.95
C HIS A 12 -11.16 2.25 22.75
N ARG A 13 -12.07 2.98 23.41
CA ARG A 13 -11.73 4.14 24.26
C ARG A 13 -10.78 3.76 25.40
N GLU A 14 -11.00 2.60 26.00
CA GLU A 14 -10.16 2.06 27.07
C GLU A 14 -8.81 1.54 26.57
N TRP A 15 -8.75 1.00 25.34
CA TRP A 15 -7.53 0.42 24.77
C TRP A 15 -6.58 1.44 24.14
N ILE A 16 -7.07 2.57 23.63
CA ILE A 16 -6.26 3.64 23.02
C ILE A 16 -5.11 4.12 23.94
N PRO A 17 -5.34 4.40 25.23
CA PRO A 17 -4.26 4.78 26.16
C PRO A 17 -3.10 3.77 26.19
N ASP A 18 -3.40 2.47 26.21
CA ASP A 18 -2.38 1.41 26.23
C ASP A 18 -1.56 1.40 24.93
N ILE A 19 -2.23 1.56 23.78
CA ILE A 19 -1.57 1.67 22.48
C ILE A 19 -0.63 2.88 22.46
N CYS A 20 -1.08 4.05 22.94
CA CYS A 20 -0.24 5.25 22.99
C CYS A 20 0.94 5.09 23.94
N ALA A 21 0.74 4.46 25.10
CA ALA A 21 1.80 4.17 26.05
C ALA A 21 2.87 3.25 25.44
N TYR A 22 2.44 2.19 24.74
CA TYR A 22 3.34 1.27 24.04
C TYR A 22 4.10 1.95 22.91
N CYS A 23 3.40 2.71 22.06
CA CYS A 23 3.98 3.42 20.92
C CYS A 23 4.78 4.67 21.28
N LYS A 24 4.74 5.10 22.56
CA LYS A 24 5.33 6.37 23.04
C LYS A 24 4.88 7.58 22.19
N ALA A 25 3.64 7.57 21.73
CA ALA A 25 3.06 8.59 20.85
C ALA A 25 1.99 9.40 21.60
N ALA A 26 1.80 10.66 21.23
CA ALA A 26 0.71 11.47 21.77
C ALA A 26 -0.64 10.94 21.24
N CYS A 27 -1.57 10.61 22.14
CA CYS A 27 -2.94 10.31 21.76
C CYS A 27 -3.62 11.60 21.26
N GLY A 28 -3.77 11.81 19.95
CA GLY A 28 -4.73 12.76 19.40
C GLY A 28 -6.18 12.26 19.51
N ASP A 29 -7.15 13.06 19.07
CA ASP A 29 -8.57 12.67 18.95
C ASP A 29 -8.75 11.61 17.84
N TYR A 30 -8.47 10.35 18.18
CA TYR A 30 -8.44 9.23 17.23
C TYR A 30 -9.79 8.53 17.02
N ILE A 31 -10.87 9.00 17.66
CA ILE A 31 -12.18 8.36 17.60
C ILE A 31 -13.13 9.18 16.74
N LYS A 32 -13.21 8.87 15.45
CA LYS A 32 -14.38 9.17 14.62
C LYS A 32 -15.06 7.85 14.29
N GLU A 33 -16.20 7.61 14.93
CA GLU A 33 -17.19 6.55 14.70
C GLU A 33 -16.71 5.27 13.97
N CYS A 34 -16.40 4.22 14.74
CA CYS A 34 -16.05 2.88 14.21
C CYS A 34 -17.18 2.15 13.46
N CYS A 35 -18.32 2.78 13.16
CA CYS A 35 -19.41 2.14 12.41
C CYS A 35 -20.03 2.99 11.29
N ALA A 36 -19.55 4.22 11.05
CA ALA A 36 -20.03 5.02 9.93
C ALA A 36 -18.92 5.14 8.89
N MET A 37 -19.11 4.50 7.75
CA MET A 37 -18.35 4.84 6.55
C MET A 37 -18.35 6.37 6.36
N TYR A 38 -17.20 6.89 5.91
CA TYR A 38 -16.92 8.25 5.42
C TYR A 38 -16.21 9.22 6.38
N ASN A 39 -14.92 9.50 6.08
CA ASN A 39 -14.56 10.75 5.41
C ASN A 39 -13.22 10.59 4.65
N ILE A 40 -13.23 10.84 3.35
CA ILE A 40 -12.10 10.65 2.43
C ILE A 40 -11.31 11.96 2.37
N SER A 41 -10.14 12.00 3.02
CA SER A 41 -9.14 13.04 2.76
C SER A 41 -8.28 12.67 1.54
N GLU A 42 -7.79 13.69 0.85
CA GLU A 42 -7.63 13.71 -0.62
C GLU A 42 -6.64 12.76 -1.31
N ASN A 43 -5.85 11.90 -0.65
CA ASN A 43 -4.77 11.20 -1.38
C ASN A 43 -4.54 9.69 -1.16
N SER A 44 -5.40 8.98 -0.42
CA SER A 44 -5.54 7.50 -0.34
C SER A 44 -5.94 7.11 1.08
N VAL A 45 -6.75 6.05 1.21
CA VAL A 45 -7.20 5.55 2.52
C VAL A 45 -6.77 4.10 2.69
N CYS A 46 -5.95 3.85 3.71
CA CYS A 46 -5.66 2.50 4.19
C CYS A 46 -6.68 2.14 5.28
N TRP A 47 -7.44 1.06 5.04
CA TRP A 47 -8.39 0.47 5.97
C TRP A 47 -7.81 -0.80 6.58
N VAL A 48 -7.93 -0.92 7.89
CA VAL A 48 -7.51 -2.10 8.63
C VAL A 48 -8.74 -2.72 9.28
N CYS A 49 -9.13 -3.92 8.88
CA CYS A 49 -10.20 -4.68 9.52
C CYS A 49 -9.59 -5.82 10.35
N MET A 50 -9.97 -5.90 11.61
CA MET A 50 -9.53 -6.92 12.56
C MET A 50 -10.76 -7.74 13.00
N CYS A 51 -10.87 -8.97 12.50
CA CYS A 51 -11.70 -10.00 13.12
C CYS A 51 -10.80 -10.90 13.96
N GLU A 52 -11.33 -11.52 15.01
CA GLU A 52 -10.57 -12.37 15.97
C GLU A 52 -9.70 -13.46 15.29
N VAL A 53 -10.02 -13.84 14.05
CA VAL A 53 -9.34 -14.89 13.29
C VAL A 53 -8.43 -14.34 12.17
N ILE A 54 -8.68 -13.11 11.69
CA ILE A 54 -8.10 -12.59 10.44
C ILE A 54 -7.83 -11.09 10.52
N LEU A 55 -6.64 -10.69 10.09
CA LEU A 55 -6.21 -9.30 9.94
C LEU A 55 -6.15 -8.93 8.47
N GLN A 56 -7.01 -8.00 8.02
CA GLN A 56 -7.06 -7.56 6.63
C GLN A 56 -6.66 -6.09 6.49
N VAL A 57 -5.88 -5.80 5.45
CA VAL A 57 -5.49 -4.44 5.06
C VAL A 57 -6.01 -4.17 3.66
N PHE A 58 -6.74 -3.07 3.48
CA PHE A 58 -7.17 -2.57 2.17
C PHE A 58 -6.52 -1.23 1.88
N VAL A 59 -5.99 -1.06 0.67
CA VAL A 59 -5.54 0.23 0.13
C VAL A 59 -6.57 0.70 -0.88
N ILE A 60 -7.24 1.81 -0.59
CA ILE A 60 -8.26 2.41 -1.45
C ILE A 60 -7.69 3.70 -2.07
N GLY A 61 -7.75 3.77 -3.40
CA GLY A 61 -7.33 4.94 -4.15
C GLY A 61 -8.30 6.13 -3.98
N PRO A 62 -7.89 7.37 -4.31
CA PRO A 62 -8.75 8.56 -4.24
C PRO A 62 -10.05 8.43 -5.04
N GLU A 63 -10.05 7.63 -6.11
CA GLU A 63 -11.22 7.28 -6.93
C GLU A 63 -12.17 6.26 -6.28
N ARG A 64 -11.96 5.92 -4.99
CA ARG A 64 -12.75 4.94 -4.23
C ARG A 64 -12.71 3.51 -4.78
N THR A 65 -11.62 3.16 -5.47
CA THR A 65 -11.40 1.78 -5.96
C THR A 65 -10.40 1.05 -5.08
N LEU A 66 -10.64 -0.25 -4.89
CA LEU A 66 -9.69 -1.12 -4.18
C LEU A 66 -8.43 -1.32 -5.04
N LYS A 67 -7.26 -0.96 -4.50
CA LYS A 67 -5.96 -1.10 -5.15
C LYS A 67 -5.18 -2.32 -4.71
N LEU A 68 -5.28 -2.66 -3.43
CA LEU A 68 -4.60 -3.78 -2.82
C LEU A 68 -5.41 -4.27 -1.63
N SER A 69 -5.46 -5.60 -1.47
CA SER A 69 -5.89 -6.23 -0.23
C SER A 69 -4.83 -7.24 0.22
N ILE A 70 -4.39 -7.17 1.48
CA ILE A 70 -3.53 -8.18 2.09
C ILE A 70 -4.28 -8.84 3.24
N LEU A 71 -4.25 -10.16 3.28
CA LEU A 71 -4.87 -10.98 4.32
C LEU A 71 -3.76 -11.65 5.15
N TYR A 72 -3.77 -11.41 6.46
CA TYR A 72 -2.89 -12.08 7.42
C TYR A 72 -3.73 -12.89 8.40
N PRO A 73 -3.29 -14.09 8.81
CA PRO A 73 -3.88 -14.75 9.97
C PRO A 73 -3.59 -13.93 11.23
N ALA A 74 -4.45 -14.02 12.25
CA ALA A 74 -4.25 -13.31 13.53
C ALA A 74 -2.91 -13.62 14.21
N THR A 75 -2.30 -14.78 13.93
CA THR A 75 -1.01 -15.22 14.47
C THR A 75 0.20 -14.54 13.84
N THR A 76 0.03 -13.79 12.75
CA THR A 76 1.13 -13.14 12.01
C THR A 76 1.01 -11.63 12.09
N GLY A 77 1.99 -10.98 12.72
CA GLY A 77 2.10 -9.53 12.74
C GLY A 77 2.27 -8.95 11.33
N ARG A 78 1.72 -7.74 11.11
CA ARG A 78 1.78 -7.05 9.81
C ARG A 78 3.09 -6.30 9.65
N ASN A 79 3.65 -6.32 8.43
CA ASN A 79 4.74 -5.42 8.06
C ASN A 79 4.15 -4.14 7.42
N PHE A 80 4.15 -3.04 8.19
CA PHE A 80 3.62 -1.75 7.73
C PHE A 80 4.58 -0.96 6.82
N GLU A 81 5.86 -1.35 6.72
CA GLU A 81 6.77 -0.76 5.73
C GLU A 81 6.25 -1.04 4.32
N LEU A 82 5.82 -2.28 4.06
CA LEU A 82 5.26 -2.70 2.76
C LEU A 82 3.95 -2.00 2.38
N ALA A 83 3.19 -1.50 3.36
CA ALA A 83 1.89 -0.83 3.14
C ALA A 83 2.02 0.67 2.85
N ALA A 84 3.15 1.29 3.19
CA ALA A 84 3.46 2.69 2.89
C ALA A 84 4.01 2.88 1.47
N PHE A 85 4.44 1.80 0.82
CA PHE A 85 4.92 1.87 -0.56
C PHE A 85 3.74 2.01 -1.53
N HIS A 86 3.87 2.99 -2.41
CA HIS A 86 3.08 3.08 -3.63
C HIS A 86 3.07 1.70 -4.28
N TYR A 87 1.88 1.13 -4.39
CA TYR A 87 1.66 -0.15 -5.05
C TYR A 87 2.33 -0.14 -6.43
N PRO A 88 3.00 -1.23 -6.88
CA PRO A 88 3.07 -2.59 -6.30
C PRO A 88 4.25 -2.90 -5.33
N PRO A 89 4.17 -3.98 -4.52
CA PRO A 89 5.10 -4.36 -3.43
C PRO A 89 6.54 -4.75 -3.85
N ASN A 90 6.85 -4.70 -5.15
CA ASN A 90 8.20 -4.83 -5.68
C ASN A 90 8.64 -3.51 -6.31
N LEU A 91 8.17 -2.38 -5.77
CA LEU A 91 8.61 -1.09 -6.25
C LEU A 91 10.14 -1.01 -6.00
N PRO A 92 10.91 -0.74 -7.06
CA PRO A 92 12.33 -0.45 -6.91
C PRO A 92 12.49 0.64 -5.84
N SER A 93 13.39 0.45 -4.88
CA SER A 93 13.70 1.51 -3.92
C SER A 93 14.18 2.75 -4.67
N ALA A 94 14.19 3.92 -4.02
CA ALA A 94 14.80 5.12 -4.62
C ALA A 94 16.26 4.80 -5.01
N GLY A 95 16.52 4.66 -6.32
CA GLY A 95 17.82 4.25 -6.88
C GLY A 95 17.83 2.92 -7.64
N ASP A 96 16.82 2.07 -7.48
CA ASP A 96 16.71 0.79 -8.20
C ASP A 96 16.07 0.98 -9.60
N CYS A 97 16.25 0.02 -10.51
CA CYS A 97 15.67 0.09 -11.86
C CYS A 97 14.19 -0.37 -11.88
N CYS A 98 13.33 0.40 -12.56
CA CYS A 98 11.94 0.06 -12.85
C CYS A 98 11.80 -0.77 -14.13
N VAL A 99 10.74 -1.57 -14.19
CA VAL A 99 10.33 -2.29 -15.41
C VAL A 99 9.29 -1.45 -16.16
N VAL A 100 9.51 -1.22 -17.45
CA VAL A 100 8.53 -0.56 -18.32
C VAL A 100 7.35 -1.49 -18.54
N SER A 101 6.12 -1.00 -18.34
CA SER A 101 4.90 -1.78 -18.55
C SER A 101 4.91 -2.48 -19.93
N PRO A 102 4.67 -3.80 -20.01
CA PRO A 102 4.60 -4.52 -21.28
C PRO A 102 3.52 -4.00 -22.24
N SER A 103 2.51 -3.28 -21.72
CA SER A 103 1.44 -2.69 -22.52
C SER A 103 1.89 -1.48 -23.35
N MET A 104 3.03 -0.87 -23.00
CA MET A 104 3.59 0.26 -23.74
C MET A 104 4.33 -0.24 -25.00
N SER A 105 4.05 0.33 -26.17
CA SER A 105 4.77 -0.04 -27.39
C SER A 105 6.24 0.38 -27.34
N ASP A 106 7.08 -0.21 -28.18
CA ASP A 106 8.51 0.10 -28.21
C ASP A 106 8.79 1.53 -28.68
N GLU A 107 7.95 2.08 -29.55
CA GLU A 107 8.04 3.47 -30.02
C GLU A 107 7.71 4.43 -28.89
N ALA A 108 6.61 4.19 -28.17
CA ALA A 108 6.21 5.00 -27.03
C ALA A 108 7.27 4.94 -25.92
N ALA A 109 7.78 3.75 -25.61
CA ALA A 109 8.83 3.57 -24.61
C ALA A 109 10.14 4.29 -24.99
N LYS A 110 10.52 4.28 -26.27
CA LYS A 110 11.68 5.03 -26.77
C LYS A 110 11.48 6.54 -26.69
N VAL A 111 10.26 7.04 -26.94
CA VAL A 111 9.95 8.47 -26.81
C VAL A 111 10.00 8.90 -25.34
N THR A 112 9.44 8.09 -24.43
CA THR A 112 9.36 8.44 -23.00
C THR A 112 10.69 8.27 -22.27
N PHE A 113 11.43 7.19 -22.54
CA PHE A 113 12.61 6.81 -21.76
C PHE A 113 13.93 6.89 -22.54
N GLY A 114 13.87 7.11 -23.87
CA GLY A 114 15.04 7.37 -24.69
C GLY A 114 16.19 6.38 -24.51
N SER A 115 17.38 6.92 -24.26
CA SER A 115 18.63 6.18 -24.02
C SER A 115 18.70 5.47 -22.67
N ASP A 116 17.80 5.79 -21.73
CA ASP A 116 17.82 5.23 -20.39
C ASP A 116 17.20 3.83 -20.33
N MET A 117 16.50 3.42 -21.40
CA MET A 117 15.87 2.12 -21.51
C MET A 117 16.87 1.03 -21.93
N LYS A 118 17.01 0.01 -21.08
CA LYS A 118 17.81 -1.19 -21.34
C LYS A 118 16.89 -2.40 -21.57
N ILE A 119 17.01 -3.04 -22.73
CA ILE A 119 16.28 -4.27 -23.05
C ILE A 119 17.12 -5.47 -22.62
N VAL A 120 16.59 -6.29 -21.71
CA VAL A 120 17.26 -7.51 -21.26
C VAL A 120 17.03 -8.62 -22.28
N LYS A 121 18.11 -9.23 -22.78
CA LYS A 121 18.02 -10.37 -23.70
C LYS A 121 17.58 -11.61 -22.94
N LEU A 122 16.46 -12.20 -23.36
CA LEU A 122 15.90 -13.41 -22.77
C LEU A 122 16.03 -14.60 -23.72
N PRO A 123 16.13 -15.85 -23.22
CA PRO A 123 16.16 -17.06 -24.05
C PRO A 123 14.94 -17.21 -24.96
N SER A 124 13.80 -16.60 -24.59
CA SER A 124 12.57 -16.62 -25.39
C SER A 124 12.61 -15.74 -26.65
N GLY A 125 13.65 -14.90 -26.82
CA GLY A 125 13.74 -13.92 -27.90
C GLY A 125 12.76 -12.73 -27.79
N LYS A 126 11.94 -12.67 -26.74
CA LYS A 126 10.99 -11.57 -26.53
C LYS A 126 11.65 -10.36 -25.86
N HIS A 127 11.15 -9.17 -26.17
CA HIS A 127 11.72 -7.88 -25.75
C HIS A 127 10.92 -7.17 -24.64
N TYR A 128 10.05 -7.90 -23.91
CA TYR A 128 9.17 -7.27 -22.90
C TYR A 128 9.90 -6.83 -21.63
N LEU A 129 11.05 -7.42 -21.31
CA LEU A 129 11.83 -7.07 -20.12
C LEU A 129 12.69 -5.85 -20.42
N ARG A 130 12.09 -4.67 -20.23
CA ARG A 130 12.68 -3.35 -20.47
C ARG A 130 12.86 -2.65 -19.14
N MET A 131 14.10 -2.29 -18.82
CA MET A 131 14.48 -1.67 -17.54
C MET A 131 14.82 -0.20 -17.76
N VAL A 132 14.39 0.67 -16.85
CA VAL A 132 14.72 2.10 -16.82
C VAL A 132 15.12 2.49 -15.39
N PRO A 133 15.98 3.49 -15.17
CA PRO A 133 16.20 4.03 -13.83
C PRO A 133 14.89 4.51 -13.19
N HIS A 134 14.78 4.43 -11.86
CA HIS A 134 13.64 5.02 -11.16
C HIS A 134 13.48 6.50 -11.58
N PRO A 135 12.28 6.93 -12.03
CA PRO A 135 12.02 8.33 -12.37
C PRO A 135 12.36 9.24 -11.18
N LYS A 136 12.95 10.41 -11.45
CA LYS A 136 13.18 11.41 -10.40
C LYS A 136 11.88 12.07 -9.96
#